data_AF-A0AAW5N5D8-F1
#
_entry.id   AF-A0AAW5N5D8-F1
#
_cell.length_a   1.000
_cell.length_b   1.000
_cell.length_c   1.000
_cell.angle_alpha   90.00
_cell.angle_beta   90.00
_cell.angle_gamma   90.00
#
_symmetry.space_group_name_H-M   'P 1'
#
loop_
_entity.id
_entity.type
_entity.pdbx_description
1 polymer ?
#
loop_
_entity_poly.entity_id
_entity_poly.type
_entity_poly.pdbx_seq_one_letter_code
_entity_poly.pdbx_strand_id
1 'polypeptide(L)'
;PGYATRGCVERGGWQLADIDLIEANEEFAAQALSVGKMLEWDERLVNVNGGAIALGHPIGASGCRILVSFVLEMVKRKARKGL
;
A
#
# COMPACT_ATOMS: atom_id res chain seq x y z
N PRO A 1 9.85 0.89 -5.00
CA PRO A 1 8.96 0.93 -3.80
C PRO A 1 9.54 0.21 -2.58
N GLY A 2 9.98 -1.05 -2.69
CA GLY A 2 10.41 -1.87 -1.54
C GLY A 2 11.46 -1.20 -0.60
N TYR A 3 12.51 -0.59 -1.14
CA TYR A 3 13.50 0.12 -0.31
C TYR A 3 12.92 1.35 0.41
N ALA A 4 12.07 2.13 -0.27
CA ALA A 4 11.42 3.28 0.33
C ALA A 4 10.45 2.87 1.45
N THR A 5 9.73 1.76 1.24
CA THR A 5 8.88 1.15 2.27
C THR A 5 9.67 0.74 3.50
N ARG A 6 10.78 0.00 3.35
CA ARG A 6 11.66 -0.37 4.48
C ARG A 6 12.14 0.87 5.23
N GLY A 7 12.66 1.86 4.50
CA GLY A 7 13.12 3.11 5.11
C GLY A 7 12.01 3.89 5.83
N CYS A 8 10.77 3.88 5.31
CA CYS A 8 9.63 4.53 5.96
C CYS A 8 9.25 3.83 7.27
N VAL A 9 9.12 2.50 7.23
CA VAL A 9 8.78 1.66 8.38
C VAL A 9 9.84 1.76 9.49
N GLU A 10 11.12 1.69 9.12
CA GLU A 10 12.25 1.86 10.04
C GLU A 10 12.25 3.25 10.69
N ARG A 11 12.00 4.31 9.90
CA ARG A 11 11.91 5.69 10.43
C ARG A 11 10.70 5.89 11.35
N GLY A 12 9.62 5.16 11.13
CA GLY A 12 8.45 5.15 12.00
C GLY A 12 8.65 4.34 13.29
N GLY A 13 9.73 3.58 13.41
CA GLY A 13 9.93 2.62 14.51
C GLY A 13 8.89 1.50 14.51
N TRP A 14 8.38 1.14 13.33
CA TRP A 14 7.36 0.10 13.17
C TRP A 14 7.97 -1.18 12.62
N GLN A 15 7.26 -2.29 12.79
CA GLN A 15 7.47 -3.48 11.99
C GLN A 15 6.40 -3.56 10.90
N LEU A 16 6.72 -4.24 9.79
CA LEU A 16 5.75 -4.45 8.71
C LEU A 16 4.50 -5.21 9.21
N ALA A 17 4.69 -6.08 10.21
CA ALA A 17 3.62 -6.81 10.88
C ALA A 17 2.69 -5.94 11.75
N ASP A 18 3.09 -4.70 12.08
CA ASP A 18 2.25 -3.76 12.82
C ASP A 18 1.29 -2.98 11.91
N ILE A 19 1.39 -3.15 10.59
CA ILE A 19 0.62 -2.37 9.62
C ILE A 19 -0.76 -3.01 9.43
N ASP A 20 -1.81 -2.20 9.54
CA ASP A 20 -3.21 -2.62 9.45
C ASP A 20 -3.75 -2.59 8.00
N LEU A 21 -3.15 -1.77 7.14
CA LEU A 21 -3.57 -1.55 5.75
C LEU A 21 -2.39 -1.05 4.91
N ILE A 22 -2.25 -1.59 3.70
CA ILE A 22 -1.23 -1.19 2.72
C ILE A 22 -1.94 -0.77 1.43
N GLU A 23 -1.69 0.43 0.94
CA GLU A 23 -2.10 0.85 -0.40
C GLU A 23 -0.85 1.18 -1.24
N ALA A 24 -0.50 0.26 -2.13
CA ALA A 24 0.66 0.38 -3.01
C ALA A 24 0.20 0.56 -4.46
N ASN A 25 0.78 1.53 -5.17
CA ASN A 25 0.48 1.70 -6.59
C ASN A 25 0.77 0.41 -7.35
N GLU A 26 -0.21 -0.04 -8.12
CA GLU A 26 -0.19 -1.31 -8.84
C GLU A 26 -0.11 -1.03 -10.35
N GLU A 27 1.00 -0.45 -10.79
CA GLU A 27 1.19 -0.11 -12.21
C GLU A 27 1.32 -1.37 -13.08
N PHE A 28 1.95 -2.40 -12.53
CA PHE A 28 2.10 -3.72 -13.15
C PHE A 28 2.02 -4.83 -12.09
N ALA A 29 1.37 -5.96 -12.43
CA ALA A 29 1.25 -7.10 -11.52
C ALA A 29 2.62 -7.67 -11.12
N ALA A 30 3.56 -7.76 -12.08
CA ALA A 30 4.92 -8.23 -11.80
C ALA A 30 5.66 -7.34 -10.79
N GLN A 31 5.43 -6.03 -10.82
CA GLN A 31 6.00 -5.10 -9.86
C GLN A 31 5.38 -5.28 -8.47
N ALA A 32 4.06 -5.41 -8.36
CA ALA A 32 3.38 -5.64 -7.09
C ALA A 32 3.85 -6.95 -6.43
N LEU A 33 3.92 -8.04 -7.21
CA LEU A 33 4.41 -9.35 -6.75
C LEU A 33 5.88 -9.30 -6.32
N SER A 34 6.74 -8.61 -7.08
CA SER A 34 8.16 -8.48 -6.74
C SER A 34 8.35 -7.73 -5.42
N VAL A 35 7.62 -6.62 -5.23
CA VAL A 35 7.66 -5.84 -3.98
C VAL A 35 7.10 -6.64 -2.82
N GLY A 36 5.99 -7.37 -3.02
CA GLY A 36 5.41 -8.22 -1.98
C GLY A 36 6.35 -9.33 -1.52
N LYS A 37 7.01 -10.01 -2.45
CA LYS A 37 8.04 -11.00 -2.12
C LYS A 37 9.25 -10.38 -1.40
N MET A 38 9.67 -9.19 -1.80
CA MET A 38 10.80 -8.49 -1.18
C MET A 38 10.49 -8.02 0.25
N LEU A 39 9.25 -7.64 0.53
CA LEU A 39 8.84 -7.10 1.83
C LEU A 39 8.24 -8.16 2.75
N GLU A 40 7.80 -9.29 2.20
CA GLU A 40 7.09 -10.34 2.95
C GLU A 40 5.84 -9.78 3.66
N TRP A 41 5.09 -8.90 2.98
CA TRP A 41 3.86 -8.33 3.52
C TRP A 41 2.72 -9.34 3.54
N ASP A 42 1.69 -9.08 4.34
CA ASP A 42 0.43 -9.83 4.28
C ASP A 42 -0.41 -9.34 3.10
N GLU A 43 -0.55 -10.16 2.06
CA GLU A 43 -1.33 -9.84 0.86
C GLU A 43 -2.80 -9.50 1.19
N ARG A 44 -3.34 -9.98 2.31
CA ARG A 44 -4.73 -9.68 2.75
C ARG A 44 -4.92 -8.24 3.20
N LEU A 45 -3.83 -7.52 3.45
CA LEU A 45 -3.83 -6.13 3.88
C LEU A 45 -3.50 -5.15 2.73
N VAL A 46 -3.11 -5.66 1.56
CA VAL A 46 -2.64 -4.85 0.43
C VAL A 46 -3.77 -4.61 -0.57
N ASN A 47 -3.99 -3.34 -0.96
CA ASN A 47 -4.91 -2.93 -2.02
C ASN A 47 -6.29 -3.59 -1.89
N VAL A 48 -6.84 -3.62 -0.68
CA VAL A 48 -8.05 -4.39 -0.31
C VAL A 48 -9.32 -3.96 -1.07
N ASN A 49 -9.30 -2.77 -1.68
CA ASN A 49 -10.38 -2.23 -2.51
C ASN A 49 -10.03 -2.22 -4.01
N GLY A 50 -8.97 -2.91 -4.41
CA GLY A 50 -8.45 -2.94 -5.78
C GLY A 50 -7.42 -1.84 -6.06
N GLY A 51 -6.47 -2.13 -6.96
CA GLY A 51 -5.41 -1.23 -7.37
C GLY A 51 -5.57 -0.68 -8.80
N ALA A 52 -4.50 -0.08 -9.32
CA ALA A 52 -4.51 0.63 -10.59
C ALA A 52 -4.72 -0.28 -11.81
N ILE A 53 -4.44 -1.59 -11.72
CA ILE A 53 -4.77 -2.55 -12.78
C ILE A 53 -6.28 -2.61 -13.03
N ALA A 54 -7.09 -2.59 -11.96
CA ALA A 54 -8.54 -2.66 -12.05
C ALA A 54 -9.18 -1.27 -12.18
N LEU A 55 -8.66 -0.27 -11.47
CA LEU A 55 -9.27 1.05 -11.34
C LEU A 55 -8.72 2.09 -12.33
N GLY A 56 -7.65 1.76 -13.04
CA GLY A 56 -6.94 2.67 -13.95
C GLY A 56 -5.89 3.54 -13.25
N HIS A 57 -4.97 4.08 -14.06
CA HIS A 57 -3.82 4.85 -13.60
C HIS A 57 -3.72 6.22 -14.31
N PRO A 58 -4.48 7.24 -13.89
CA PRO A 58 -4.25 8.60 -14.35
C PRO A 58 -2.94 9.11 -13.73
N ILE A 59 -1.85 9.13 -14.49
CA ILE A 59 -0.46 9.31 -14.00
C ILE A 59 -0.34 10.46 -12.98
N GLY A 60 -0.86 11.65 -13.30
CA GLY A 60 -0.77 12.83 -12.42
C GLY A 60 -1.70 12.81 -11.20
N ALA A 61 -2.78 12.01 -11.21
CA ALA A 61 -3.79 11.97 -10.16
C ALA A 61 -3.71 10.70 -9.28
N SER A 62 -2.92 9.71 -9.67
CA SER A 62 -2.90 8.39 -9.03
C SER A 62 -2.46 8.45 -7.57
N GLY A 63 -1.49 9.31 -7.22
CA GLY A 63 -1.07 9.50 -5.83
C GLY A 63 -2.20 10.01 -4.94
N CYS A 64 -2.97 11.00 -5.41
CA CYS A 64 -4.13 11.51 -4.69
C CYS A 64 -5.24 10.46 -4.58
N ARG A 65 -5.53 9.74 -5.68
CA ARG A 65 -6.54 8.67 -5.69
C ARG A 65 -6.23 7.57 -4.67
N ILE A 66 -5.00 7.07 -4.67
CA ILE A 66 -4.49 6.05 -3.74
C ILE A 66 -4.63 6.56 -2.30
N LEU A 67 -4.13 7.77 -2.01
CA LEU A 67 -4.17 8.35 -0.67
C LEU A 67 -5.59 8.52 -0.13
N VAL A 68 -6.51 9.05 -0.94
CA VAL A 68 -7.91 9.24 -0.54
C VAL A 68 -8.58 7.88 -0.27
N SER A 69 -8.39 6.91 -1.16
CA SER A 69 -8.94 5.56 -0.99
C SER A 69 -8.42 4.89 0.28
N PHE A 70 -7.12 5.03 0.53
CA PHE A 70 -6.43 4.54 1.71
C PHE A 70 -6.98 5.15 3.01
N VAL A 71 -7.09 6.48 3.11
CA VAL A 71 -7.60 7.16 4.32
C VAL A 71 -9.04 6.75 4.60
N LEU A 72 -9.89 6.68 3.58
CA LEU A 72 -11.29 6.25 3.75
C LEU A 72 -11.38 4.81 4.28
N GLU A 73 -10.56 3.90 3.76
CA GLU A 73 -10.53 2.51 4.22
C GLU A 73 -9.95 2.39 5.63
N MET A 74 -8.92 3.16 5.98
CA MET A 74 -8.39 3.22 7.35
C MET A 74 -9.47 3.65 8.35
N VAL A 75 -10.22 4.71 8.03
CA VAL A 75 -11.32 5.19 8.89
C VAL A 75 -12.41 4.11 9.04
N LYS A 76 -12.80 3.48 7.93
CA LYS A 76 -13.81 2.40 7.92
C LYS A 76 -13.39 1.20 8.79
N ARG A 77 -12.10 0.84 8.77
CA ARG A 77 -11.53 -0.25 9.58
C ARG A 77 -11.17 0.13 11.00
N LYS A 78 -11.18 1.42 11.34
CA LYS A 78 -10.58 1.97 12.57
C LYS A 78 -9.10 1.57 12.70
N ALA A 79 -8.41 1.50 11.57
CA ALA A 79 -6.98 1.20 11.49
C ALA A 79 -6.14 2.32 12.10
N ARG A 80 -4.96 1.98 12.61
CA ARG A 80 -4.08 2.90 13.34
C ARG A 80 -2.77 3.15 12.61
N LYS A 81 -2.24 2.13 11.93
CA LYS A 81 -1.01 2.20 11.14
C LYS A 81 -1.31 1.75 9.72
N GLY A 82 -1.05 2.60 8.75
CA GLY A 82 -1.16 2.23 7.35
C GLY A 82 0.04 2.71 6.56
N LEU A 83 0.26 2.10 5.40
CA LEU A 83 1.41 2.27 4.54
C LEU A 83 1.02 2.51 3.09
#